data_AF-A0A5E4YGN8-F1
#
_entry.id   AF-A0A5E4YGN8-F1
#
_cell.length_a   1.000
_cell.length_b   1.000
_cell.length_c   1.000
_cell.angle_alpha   90.00
_cell.angle_beta   90.00
_cell.angle_gamma   90.00
#
_symmetry.space_group_name_H-M   'P 1'
#
loop_
_entity.id
_entity.type
_entity.pdbx_description
1 polymer ?
#
loop_
_entity_poly.entity_id
_entity_poly.type
_entity_poly.pdbx_seq_one_letter_code
_entity_poly.pdbx_strand_id
1 'polypeptide(L)'
;MISRHKPPTADLIDTTESAVTSRRDALRLAAAGLLGVTLAPLMRSADAAYNIWTGEYTMTRKEIETAIDKRFPTTLNYGQLLSVALTHPQIGFNPQANRITTQVDAQVQNVLLQGQPLAGVLAISSALKYDPVRRAVLLDNPSVERVDLNGMPAAYSQQLTSVGGTVAQQVLNQYPIYTFKPEQLRYGGRDVEPGAITVLPDGIKVEVKTR
;
A
#
# COMPACT_ATOMS: atom_id res chain seq x y z
N MET A 1 46.45 48.82 -56.06
CA MET A 1 45.04 48.49 -55.72
C MET A 1 44.32 49.82 -55.50
N ILE A 2 43.90 50.57 -56.53
CA ILE A 2 42.64 50.47 -57.31
C ILE A 2 41.43 50.42 -56.34
N SER A 3 40.72 51.50 -55.98
CA SER A 3 39.96 52.54 -56.71
C SER A 3 38.54 52.11 -57.13
N ARG A 4 37.53 52.93 -56.70
CA ARG A 4 36.17 53.15 -57.28
C ARG A 4 35.16 52.00 -57.10
N HIS A 5 33.82 52.18 -57.08
CA HIS A 5 32.89 53.31 -57.07
C HIS A 5 31.50 52.77 -56.65
N LYS A 6 30.63 53.70 -56.26
CA LYS A 6 29.23 53.59 -55.80
C LYS A 6 28.24 53.17 -56.94
N PRO A 7 26.99 52.68 -56.64
CA PRO A 7 26.02 52.02 -57.54
C PRO A 7 25.07 53.02 -58.23
N PRO A 8 23.88 52.66 -58.80
CA PRO A 8 22.63 52.66 -58.00
C PRO A 8 21.36 51.91 -58.56
N THR A 9 20.28 51.93 -57.74
CA THR A 9 18.80 51.96 -58.02
C THR A 9 18.15 50.76 -58.74
N ALA A 10 16.96 50.26 -58.40
CA ALA A 10 15.71 50.91 -57.97
C ALA A 10 14.82 49.87 -57.24
N ASP A 11 14.25 50.18 -56.08
CA ASP A 11 13.03 50.97 -55.83
C ASP A 11 11.78 50.09 -55.86
N LEU A 12 11.02 50.10 -54.76
CA LEU A 12 9.60 50.46 -54.75
C LEU A 12 9.03 50.31 -53.30
N ILE A 13 8.66 51.47 -52.72
CA ILE A 13 7.48 51.80 -51.86
C ILE A 13 7.14 50.89 -50.65
N ASP A 14 6.80 51.41 -49.46
CA ASP A 14 5.80 52.46 -49.15
C ASP A 14 6.08 53.00 -47.72
N THR A 15 6.39 54.29 -47.55
CA THR A 15 5.51 55.39 -47.08
C THR A 15 5.05 55.31 -45.62
N THR A 16 5.70 56.17 -44.80
CA THR A 16 5.20 56.97 -43.67
C THR A 16 4.07 56.42 -42.77
N GLU A 17 4.29 56.43 -41.46
CA GLU A 17 3.59 57.39 -40.59
C GLU A 17 4.23 57.53 -39.20
N SER A 18 4.39 58.79 -38.83
CA SER A 18 4.81 59.28 -37.52
C SER A 18 3.67 59.18 -36.52
N ALA A 19 3.95 58.86 -35.25
CA ALA A 19 3.30 59.54 -34.11
C ALA A 19 3.92 59.10 -32.77
N VAL A 20 4.83 59.93 -32.25
CA VAL A 20 4.97 60.13 -30.81
C VAL A 20 3.74 60.92 -30.35
N THR A 21 3.08 60.55 -29.24
CA THR A 21 2.62 61.48 -28.17
C THR A 21 1.73 60.83 -27.10
N SER A 22 2.02 61.25 -25.87
CA SER A 22 1.18 61.33 -24.67
C SER A 22 0.68 60.08 -23.96
N ARG A 23 1.40 59.82 -22.87
CA ARG A 23 0.89 59.51 -21.54
C ARG A 23 -0.39 60.31 -21.22
N ARG A 24 -1.52 59.62 -21.06
CA ARG A 24 -2.61 59.95 -20.12
C ARG A 24 -3.59 58.78 -20.10
N ASP A 25 -3.83 58.29 -18.90
CA ASP A 25 -4.64 57.12 -18.56
C ASP A 25 -6.04 57.19 -19.17
N ALA A 26 -6.43 56.14 -19.89
CA ALA A 26 -7.83 55.81 -20.09
C ALA A 26 -7.97 54.32 -20.39
N LEU A 27 -8.51 53.62 -19.39
CA LEU A 27 -9.08 52.28 -19.48
C LEU A 27 -9.74 52.03 -20.85
N ARG A 28 -9.21 51.06 -21.60
CA ARG A 28 -10.00 50.30 -22.57
C ARG A 28 -9.64 48.83 -22.43
N LEU A 29 -10.65 48.03 -22.08
CA LEU A 29 -10.65 46.59 -22.25
C LEU A 29 -10.23 46.23 -23.68
N ALA A 30 -9.26 45.34 -23.81
CA ALA A 30 -9.11 44.50 -24.99
C ALA A 30 -8.51 43.16 -24.56
N ALA A 31 -9.22 42.11 -24.96
CA ALA A 31 -8.91 40.72 -24.72
C ALA A 31 -7.68 40.23 -25.53
N ALA A 32 -7.29 38.99 -25.20
CA ALA A 32 -6.44 38.08 -25.97
C ALA A 32 -4.91 38.24 -25.85
N GLY A 33 -4.35 37.49 -24.90
CA GLY A 33 -2.96 37.05 -24.89
C GLY A 33 -2.92 35.58 -24.46
N LEU A 34 -2.82 34.69 -25.45
CA LEU A 34 -2.91 33.24 -25.37
C LEU A 34 -1.74 32.58 -24.60
N LEU A 35 -2.11 31.51 -23.86
CA LEU A 35 -1.37 30.24 -23.69
C LEU A 35 -0.02 30.26 -22.94
N GLY A 36 -0.08 30.43 -21.63
CA GLY A 36 0.88 29.81 -20.71
C GLY A 36 0.31 28.49 -20.18
N VAL A 37 0.37 27.42 -20.97
CA VAL A 37 0.02 26.06 -20.50
C VAL A 37 1.10 25.64 -19.50
N THR A 38 0.83 25.85 -18.21
CA THR A 38 1.57 25.14 -17.16
C THR A 38 1.18 23.67 -17.25
N LEU A 39 2.01 22.90 -17.95
CA LEU A 39 2.03 21.43 -17.89
C LEU A 39 2.42 21.04 -16.46
N ALA A 40 1.49 21.12 -15.52
CA ALA A 40 1.57 20.34 -14.31
C ALA A 40 1.39 18.88 -14.76
N PRO A 41 2.42 18.02 -14.66
CA PRO A 41 2.19 16.60 -14.87
C PRO A 41 1.22 16.19 -13.76
N LEU A 42 -0.01 15.89 -14.14
CA LEU A 42 -0.89 15.05 -13.35
C LEU A 42 -0.17 13.69 -13.26
N MET A 43 0.73 13.56 -12.30
CA MET A 43 1.19 12.26 -11.81
C MET A 43 -0.08 11.57 -11.32
N ARG A 44 -0.68 10.79 -12.22
CA ARG A 44 -1.75 9.87 -11.87
C ARG A 44 -1.15 8.92 -10.84
N SER A 45 -1.71 8.92 -9.64
CA SER A 45 -1.48 7.85 -8.67
C SER A 45 -1.62 6.53 -9.42
N ALA A 46 -0.55 5.73 -9.44
CA ALA A 46 -0.59 4.40 -10.00
C ALA A 46 -1.45 3.53 -9.08
N ASP A 47 -2.76 3.63 -9.22
CA ASP A 47 -3.70 2.70 -8.62
C ASP A 47 -3.46 1.33 -9.26
N ALA A 48 -2.91 0.41 -8.46
CA ALA A 48 -2.84 -1.03 -8.66
C ALA A 48 -2.59 -1.49 -10.10
N ALA A 49 -1.33 -1.55 -10.53
CA ALA A 49 -0.98 -2.35 -11.71
C ALA A 49 0.47 -2.79 -11.63
N TYR A 50 0.67 -4.10 -11.71
CA TYR A 50 1.95 -4.74 -11.96
C TYR A 50 2.93 -3.84 -12.74
N ASN A 51 4.06 -3.50 -12.13
CA ASN A 51 5.10 -2.74 -12.78
C ASN A 51 5.92 -3.70 -13.66
N ILE A 52 5.61 -3.68 -14.96
CA ILE A 52 6.26 -4.54 -15.97
C ILE A 52 7.77 -4.30 -16.08
N TRP A 53 8.27 -3.13 -15.69
CA TRP A 53 9.70 -2.78 -15.78
C TRP A 53 10.50 -3.32 -14.60
N THR A 54 9.90 -3.36 -13.41
CA THR A 54 10.57 -3.89 -12.20
C THR A 54 10.18 -5.34 -11.89
N GLY A 55 9.16 -5.87 -12.56
CA GLY A 55 8.60 -7.18 -12.24
C GLY A 55 7.99 -7.20 -10.84
N GLU A 56 7.38 -6.09 -10.40
CA GLU A 56 6.84 -5.97 -9.05
C GLU A 56 5.31 -5.80 -9.10
N TYR A 57 4.62 -6.39 -8.14
CA TYR A 57 3.20 -6.19 -7.92
C TYR A 57 3.00 -5.47 -6.58
N THR A 58 2.20 -4.41 -6.58
CA THR A 58 1.86 -3.67 -5.36
C THR A 58 0.39 -3.84 -5.06
N MET A 59 0.07 -4.33 -3.87
CA MET A 59 -1.26 -4.32 -3.30
C MET A 59 -1.43 -3.08 -2.43
N THR A 60 -2.44 -2.29 -2.74
CA THR A 60 -2.84 -1.13 -1.95
C THR A 60 -3.50 -1.57 -0.64
N ARG A 61 -3.49 -0.70 0.37
CA ARG A 61 -4.23 -0.86 1.61
C ARG A 61 -5.68 -1.29 1.36
N LYS A 62 -6.38 -0.60 0.45
CA LYS A 62 -7.79 -0.87 0.15
C LYS A 62 -8.01 -2.28 -0.39
N GLU A 63 -7.12 -2.78 -1.25
CA GLU A 63 -7.20 -4.14 -1.76
C GLU A 63 -6.94 -5.18 -0.66
N ILE A 64 -5.98 -4.90 0.23
CA ILE A 64 -5.67 -5.76 1.37
C ILE A 64 -6.86 -5.81 2.34
N GLU A 65 -7.43 -4.65 2.70
CA GLU A 65 -8.61 -4.55 3.55
C GLU A 65 -9.80 -5.30 2.92
N THR A 66 -10.06 -5.09 1.62
CA THR A 66 -11.12 -5.82 0.89
C THR A 66 -10.89 -7.34 0.89
N ALA A 67 -9.64 -7.79 0.79
CA ALA A 67 -9.32 -9.23 0.83
C ALA A 67 -9.53 -9.82 2.23
N ILE A 68 -9.25 -9.04 3.27
CA ILE A 68 -9.42 -9.42 4.68
C ILE A 68 -10.89 -9.44 5.06
N ASP A 69 -11.68 -8.45 4.64
CA ASP A 69 -13.12 -8.41 4.92
C ASP A 69 -13.86 -9.64 4.40
N LYS A 70 -13.37 -10.26 3.31
CA LYS A 70 -13.92 -11.51 2.78
C LYS A 70 -13.64 -12.74 3.67
N ARG A 71 -12.69 -12.65 4.59
CA ARG A 71 -12.27 -13.72 5.50
C ARG A 71 -12.86 -13.58 6.89
N PHE A 72 -13.30 -12.38 7.26
CA PHE A 72 -13.87 -12.08 8.57
C PHE A 72 -15.41 -11.92 8.47
N PRO A 73 -16.16 -12.20 9.55
CA PRO A 73 -15.71 -12.77 10.82
C PRO A 73 -15.21 -14.22 10.65
N THR A 74 -14.31 -14.65 11.52
CA THR A 74 -13.78 -16.03 11.50
C THR A 74 -13.71 -16.60 12.91
N THR A 75 -13.78 -17.92 13.01
CA THR A 75 -13.68 -18.63 14.29
C THR A 75 -12.60 -19.68 14.20
N LEU A 76 -11.60 -19.58 15.08
CA LEU A 76 -10.54 -20.56 15.23
C LEU A 76 -10.94 -21.55 16.31
N ASN A 77 -11.05 -22.82 15.94
CA ASN A 77 -11.37 -23.90 16.88
C ASN A 77 -10.10 -24.70 17.19
N TYR A 78 -9.72 -24.73 18.46
CA TYR A 78 -8.57 -25.47 18.96
C TYR A 78 -9.07 -26.67 19.75
N GLY A 79 -9.16 -27.82 19.06
CA GLY A 79 -9.79 -29.00 19.59
C GLY A 79 -11.28 -28.79 19.86
N GLN A 80 -11.81 -29.43 20.90
CA GLN A 80 -13.23 -29.33 21.27
C GLN A 80 -13.48 -28.36 22.43
N LEU A 81 -12.42 -27.85 23.06
CA LEU A 81 -12.53 -27.13 24.33
C LEU A 81 -12.40 -25.63 24.18
N LEU A 82 -11.68 -25.15 23.16
CA LEU A 82 -11.36 -23.74 22.99
C LEU A 82 -11.81 -23.25 21.61
N SER A 83 -12.61 -22.19 21.60
CA SER A 83 -13.02 -21.48 20.39
C SER A 83 -12.70 -20.00 20.53
N VAL A 84 -12.13 -19.41 19.48
CA VAL A 84 -11.77 -18.00 19.43
C VAL A 84 -12.46 -17.37 18.22
N ALA A 85 -13.51 -16.59 18.48
CA ALA A 85 -14.17 -15.80 17.44
C ALA A 85 -13.41 -14.49 17.25
N LEU A 86 -13.12 -14.13 16.01
CA LEU A 86 -12.36 -12.94 15.63
C LEU A 86 -13.19 -12.03 14.74
N THR A 87 -13.26 -10.76 15.09
CA THR A 87 -14.06 -9.74 14.40
C THR A 87 -13.30 -8.41 14.25
N HIS A 88 -13.82 -7.53 13.40
CA HIS A 88 -13.28 -6.18 13.15
C HIS A 88 -11.76 -6.13 12.94
N PRO A 89 -11.23 -6.84 11.92
CA PRO A 89 -9.81 -6.82 11.64
C PRO A 89 -9.36 -5.42 11.20
N GLN A 90 -8.24 -4.96 11.74
CA GLN A 90 -7.58 -3.72 11.36
C GLN A 90 -6.11 -3.99 11.03
N ILE A 91 -5.65 -3.52 9.88
CA ILE A 91 -4.26 -3.70 9.42
C ILE A 91 -3.47 -2.41 9.51
N GLY A 92 -2.37 -2.49 10.24
CA GLY A 92 -1.28 -1.53 10.24
C GLY A 92 -0.11 -2.00 9.38
N PHE A 93 0.62 -1.05 8.82
CA PHE A 93 1.83 -1.30 8.04
C PHE A 93 3.00 -0.60 8.74
N ASN A 94 4.08 -1.34 8.99
CA ASN A 94 5.33 -0.83 9.55
C ASN A 94 6.47 -1.08 8.56
N PRO A 95 6.75 -0.12 7.65
CA PRO A 95 7.80 -0.24 6.65
C PRO A 95 9.20 -0.32 7.27
N GLN A 96 9.42 0.39 8.38
CA GLN A 96 10.73 0.45 9.05
C GLN A 96 11.16 -0.92 9.57
N ALA A 97 10.21 -1.71 10.08
CA ALA A 97 10.45 -3.08 10.53
C ALA A 97 10.21 -4.12 9.43
N ASN A 98 9.69 -3.73 8.27
CA ASN A 98 9.12 -4.61 7.24
C ASN A 98 8.06 -5.58 7.78
N ARG A 99 7.12 -5.08 8.59
CA ARG A 99 6.11 -5.89 9.29
C ARG A 99 4.71 -5.33 9.13
N ILE A 100 3.73 -6.23 9.11
CA ILE A 100 2.32 -5.89 9.26
C ILE A 100 1.92 -6.02 10.72
N THR A 101 0.95 -5.21 11.14
CA THR A 101 0.28 -5.36 12.44
C THR A 101 -1.18 -5.67 12.17
N THR A 102 -1.71 -6.70 12.80
CA THR A 102 -3.11 -7.09 12.75
C THR A 102 -3.71 -6.90 14.13
N GLN A 103 -4.68 -6.01 14.24
CA GLN A 103 -5.50 -5.87 15.42
C GLN A 103 -6.88 -6.48 15.15
N VAL A 104 -7.38 -7.28 16.08
CA VAL A 104 -8.68 -7.94 15.98
C VAL A 104 -9.38 -7.90 17.33
N ASP A 105 -10.70 -7.76 17.30
CA ASP A 105 -11.53 -8.08 18.44
C ASP A 105 -11.62 -9.59 18.56
N ALA A 106 -11.40 -10.12 19.76
CA ALA A 106 -11.43 -11.54 20.04
C ALA A 106 -12.46 -11.85 21.12
N GLN A 107 -13.21 -12.94 20.93
CA GLN A 107 -14.01 -13.56 21.97
C GLN A 107 -13.57 -15.00 22.16
N VAL A 108 -13.06 -15.29 23.35
CA VAL A 108 -12.56 -16.59 23.75
C VAL A 108 -13.64 -17.33 24.54
N GLN A 109 -14.03 -18.49 24.03
CA GLN A 109 -14.95 -19.40 24.68
C GLN A 109 -14.20 -20.68 25.04
N ASN A 110 -14.30 -21.07 26.31
CA ASN A 110 -13.72 -22.32 26.80
C ASN A 110 -14.80 -23.14 27.50
N VAL A 111 -15.04 -24.36 27.03
CA VAL A 111 -16.08 -25.27 27.55
C VAL A 111 -15.86 -25.62 29.03
N LEU A 112 -14.61 -25.58 29.50
CA LEU A 112 -14.29 -25.82 30.92
C LEU A 112 -14.62 -24.63 31.81
N LEU A 113 -14.68 -23.42 31.25
CA LEU A 113 -15.09 -22.23 31.97
C LEU A 113 -16.62 -22.18 31.94
N GLN A 114 -17.27 -22.48 33.07
CA GLN A 114 -18.74 -22.38 33.23
C GLN A 114 -19.26 -20.91 33.17
N GLY A 115 -18.43 -19.97 32.71
CA GLY A 115 -18.67 -18.53 32.74
C GLY A 115 -18.95 -17.92 31.37
N GLN A 116 -19.00 -16.59 31.33
CA GLN A 116 -19.21 -15.82 30.11
C GLN A 116 -17.97 -15.87 29.20
N PRO A 117 -18.15 -15.77 27.86
CA PRO A 117 -17.04 -15.59 26.92
C PRO A 117 -16.14 -14.43 27.33
N LEU A 118 -14.83 -14.63 27.26
CA LEU A 118 -13.87 -13.58 27.56
C LEU A 118 -13.61 -12.77 26.28
N ALA A 119 -14.08 -11.52 26.26
CA ALA A 119 -13.91 -10.62 25.12
C ALA A 119 -12.70 -9.70 25.32
N GLY A 120 -12.09 -9.26 24.22
CA GLY A 120 -10.95 -8.37 24.27
C GLY A 120 -10.39 -8.01 22.89
N VAL A 121 -9.21 -7.39 22.89
CA VAL A 121 -8.48 -6.97 21.69
C VAL A 121 -7.12 -7.68 21.65
N LEU A 122 -6.79 -8.24 20.50
CA LEU A 122 -5.48 -8.85 20.23
C LEU A 122 -4.77 -8.05 19.14
N ALA A 123 -3.52 -7.67 19.40
CA ALA A 123 -2.64 -7.08 18.40
C ALA A 123 -1.42 -7.97 18.19
N ILE A 124 -1.23 -8.40 16.94
CA ILE A 124 -0.12 -9.26 16.52
C ILE A 124 0.64 -8.54 15.42
N SER A 125 1.95 -8.62 15.45
CA SER A 125 2.83 -8.13 14.40
C SER A 125 3.54 -9.32 13.74
N SER A 126 3.84 -9.24 12.45
CA SER A 126 4.62 -10.29 11.75
C SER A 126 5.27 -9.77 10.49
N ALA A 127 6.40 -10.37 10.11
CA ALA A 127 6.90 -10.26 8.74
C ALA A 127 6.13 -11.24 7.84
N LEU A 128 6.24 -11.06 6.53
CA LEU A 128 5.63 -11.93 5.54
C LEU A 128 6.70 -12.57 4.67
N LYS A 129 6.54 -13.86 4.35
CA LYS A 129 7.41 -14.56 3.40
C LYS A 129 6.63 -15.49 2.49
N TYR A 130 7.15 -15.71 1.29
CA TYR A 130 6.64 -16.73 0.39
C TYR A 130 7.37 -18.05 0.60
N ASP A 131 6.61 -19.14 0.63
CA ASP A 131 7.11 -20.52 0.59
C ASP A 131 6.75 -21.15 -0.76
N PRO A 132 7.75 -21.44 -1.63
CA PRO A 132 7.51 -22.02 -2.96
C PRO A 132 7.02 -23.47 -2.91
N VAL A 133 7.35 -24.22 -1.85
CA VAL A 133 6.91 -25.63 -1.70
C VAL A 133 5.42 -25.66 -1.40
N ARG A 134 4.98 -24.80 -0.47
CA ARG A 134 3.56 -24.69 -0.08
C ARG A 134 2.76 -23.81 -1.04
N ARG A 135 3.42 -23.06 -1.93
CA ARG A 135 2.85 -21.98 -2.75
C ARG A 135 1.99 -21.06 -1.89
N ALA A 136 2.56 -20.57 -0.80
CA ALA A 136 1.81 -19.82 0.20
C ALA A 136 2.58 -18.62 0.74
N VAL A 137 1.86 -17.54 1.02
CA VAL A 137 2.34 -16.45 1.88
C VAL A 137 2.13 -16.87 3.32
N LEU A 138 3.22 -16.85 4.08
CA LEU A 138 3.27 -17.28 5.47
C LEU A 138 3.56 -16.09 6.39
N LEU A 139 3.06 -16.18 7.61
CA LEU A 139 3.55 -15.34 8.70
C LEU A 139 4.97 -15.77 9.08
N ASP A 140 5.85 -14.79 9.25
CA ASP A 140 7.24 -15.00 9.66
C ASP A 140 7.54 -14.22 10.93
N ASN A 141 8.07 -14.92 11.93
CA ASN A 141 8.40 -14.35 13.24
C ASN A 141 7.25 -13.50 13.84
N PRO A 142 6.08 -14.10 14.08
CA PRO A 142 4.95 -13.38 14.66
C PRO A 142 5.19 -13.06 16.15
N SER A 143 4.88 -11.83 16.54
CA SER A 143 5.00 -11.35 17.92
C SER A 143 3.66 -10.79 18.38
N VAL A 144 3.33 -11.02 19.65
CA VAL A 144 2.16 -10.40 20.27
C VAL A 144 2.57 -9.04 20.79
N GLU A 145 1.90 -8.01 20.31
CA GLU A 145 2.13 -6.61 20.72
C GLU A 145 1.25 -6.23 21.90
N ARG A 146 0.02 -6.77 21.93
CA ARG A 146 -0.95 -6.47 22.99
C ARG A 146 -2.00 -7.55 23.10
N VAL A 147 -2.31 -7.90 24.33
CA VAL A 147 -3.52 -8.65 24.71
C VAL A 147 -4.25 -7.83 25.74
N ASP A 148 -5.45 -7.37 25.42
CA ASP A 148 -6.32 -6.67 26.37
C ASP A 148 -7.62 -7.44 26.49
N LEU A 149 -7.99 -7.86 27.70
CA LEU A 149 -9.19 -8.65 27.95
C LEU A 149 -10.10 -7.85 28.89
N ASN A 150 -11.38 -7.76 28.50
CA ASN A 150 -12.37 -6.98 29.22
C ASN A 150 -12.53 -7.50 30.65
N GLY A 151 -12.49 -6.59 31.62
CA GLY A 151 -12.64 -6.93 33.04
C GLY A 151 -11.38 -7.46 33.72
N MET A 152 -10.23 -7.51 33.02
CA MET A 152 -8.94 -7.84 33.64
C MET A 152 -8.15 -6.59 34.03
N PRO A 153 -7.52 -6.57 35.22
CA PRO A 153 -6.59 -5.50 35.59
C PRO A 153 -5.35 -5.48 34.67
N ALA A 154 -4.80 -4.29 34.42
CA ALA A 154 -3.65 -4.09 33.53
C ALA A 154 -2.38 -4.88 33.92
N ALA A 155 -2.21 -5.24 35.19
CA ALA A 155 -1.10 -6.11 35.60
C ALA A 155 -1.19 -7.52 34.97
N TYR A 156 -2.41 -8.04 34.78
CA TYR A 156 -2.63 -9.34 34.15
C TYR A 156 -2.46 -9.29 32.63
N SER A 157 -2.76 -8.17 31.96
CA SER A 157 -2.59 -8.04 30.52
C SER A 157 -1.12 -8.14 30.10
N GLN A 158 -0.19 -7.61 30.91
CA GLN A 158 1.25 -7.73 30.64
C GLN A 158 1.73 -9.19 30.74
N GLN A 159 1.26 -9.93 31.76
CA GLN A 159 1.57 -11.35 31.90
C GLN A 159 0.92 -12.19 30.78
N LEU A 160 -0.30 -11.85 30.37
CA LEU A 160 -0.95 -12.51 29.23
C LEU A 160 -0.25 -12.22 27.91
N THR A 161 0.30 -11.02 27.74
CA THR A 161 1.07 -10.66 26.55
C THR A 161 2.37 -11.47 26.48
N SER A 162 3.07 -11.68 27.59
CA SER A 162 4.30 -12.49 27.61
C SER A 162 4.04 -13.97 27.33
N VAL A 163 3.00 -14.55 27.95
CA VAL A 163 2.57 -15.93 27.70
C VAL A 163 2.04 -16.08 26.27
N GLY A 164 1.17 -15.16 25.86
CA GLY A 164 0.58 -15.10 24.54
C GLY A 164 1.63 -14.98 23.43
N GLY A 165 2.71 -14.22 23.67
CA GLY A 165 3.84 -14.11 22.75
C GLY A 165 4.47 -15.45 22.40
N THR A 166 4.67 -16.32 23.41
CA THR A 166 5.22 -17.67 23.18
C THR A 166 4.26 -18.54 22.38
N VAL A 167 2.97 -18.51 22.74
CA VAL A 167 1.94 -19.31 22.04
C VAL A 167 1.77 -18.85 20.60
N ALA A 168 1.72 -17.54 20.36
CA ALA A 168 1.62 -16.98 19.02
C ALA A 168 2.83 -17.37 18.17
N GLN A 169 4.04 -17.29 18.72
CA GLN A 169 5.23 -17.75 18.00
C GLN A 169 5.17 -19.26 17.68
N GLN A 170 4.60 -20.08 18.55
CA GLN A 170 4.48 -21.53 18.30
C GLN A 170 3.38 -21.87 17.28
N VAL A 171 2.24 -21.18 17.36
CA VAL A 171 1.04 -21.52 16.58
C VAL A 171 1.02 -20.80 15.24
N LEU A 172 1.44 -19.54 15.21
CA LEU A 172 1.32 -18.67 14.03
C LEU A 172 2.59 -18.63 13.19
N ASN A 173 3.73 -19.07 13.70
CA ASN A 173 4.94 -19.06 12.89
C ASN A 173 4.80 -20.01 11.71
N GLN A 174 5.11 -19.51 10.51
CA GLN A 174 4.89 -20.22 9.23
C GLN A 174 3.43 -20.58 8.95
N TYR A 175 2.47 -19.89 9.60
CA TYR A 175 1.05 -20.07 9.33
C TYR A 175 0.69 -19.47 7.96
N PRO A 176 0.04 -20.23 7.06
CA PRO A 176 -0.33 -19.74 5.75
C PRO A 176 -1.53 -18.79 5.84
N ILE A 177 -1.35 -17.56 5.36
CA ILE A 177 -2.44 -16.57 5.26
C ILE A 177 -3.05 -16.54 3.87
N TYR A 178 -2.31 -17.01 2.86
CA TYR A 178 -2.81 -17.15 1.51
C TYR A 178 -2.08 -18.28 0.81
N THR A 179 -2.82 -19.17 0.15
CA THR A 179 -2.27 -20.25 -0.67
C THR A 179 -2.68 -20.03 -2.11
N PHE A 180 -1.70 -19.94 -2.99
CA PHE A 180 -1.91 -19.78 -4.43
C PHE A 180 -2.32 -21.10 -5.06
N LYS A 181 -3.34 -21.05 -5.91
CA LYS A 181 -3.59 -22.12 -6.87
C LYS A 181 -2.51 -22.11 -7.96
N PRO A 182 -2.17 -23.25 -8.58
CA PRO A 182 -1.17 -23.29 -9.65
C PRO A 182 -1.45 -22.31 -10.78
N GLU A 183 -2.72 -22.11 -11.13
CA GLU A 183 -3.12 -21.22 -12.23
C GLU A 183 -2.86 -19.74 -11.89
N GLN A 184 -2.83 -19.38 -10.60
CA GLN A 184 -2.53 -18.02 -10.13
C GLN A 184 -1.04 -17.71 -10.17
N LEU A 185 -0.20 -18.73 -10.31
CA LEU A 185 1.25 -18.63 -10.47
C LEU A 185 1.65 -18.75 -11.94
N ARG A 186 0.72 -18.45 -12.87
CA ARG A 186 0.99 -18.42 -14.30
C ARG A 186 0.64 -17.07 -14.87
N TYR A 187 1.59 -16.45 -15.54
CA TYR A 187 1.38 -15.16 -16.21
C TYR A 187 2.03 -15.19 -17.60
N GLY A 188 1.28 -14.80 -18.64
CA GLY A 188 1.78 -14.79 -20.01
C GLY A 188 2.34 -16.15 -20.50
N GLY A 189 1.80 -17.26 -20.01
CA GLY A 189 2.26 -18.62 -20.35
C GLY A 189 3.49 -19.12 -19.60
N ARG A 190 4.08 -18.32 -18.69
CA ARG A 190 5.21 -18.70 -17.84
C ARG A 190 4.79 -18.94 -16.40
N ASP A 191 5.50 -19.82 -15.71
CA ASP A 191 5.36 -20.00 -14.27
C ASP A 191 6.10 -18.86 -13.55
N VAL A 192 5.42 -18.23 -12.59
CA VAL A 192 5.93 -17.11 -11.80
C VAL A 192 5.72 -17.38 -10.31
N GLU A 193 6.60 -16.84 -9.49
CA GLU A 193 6.54 -16.97 -8.04
C GLU A 193 6.75 -15.62 -7.35
N PRO A 194 6.05 -15.36 -6.23
CA PRO A 194 6.38 -14.24 -5.37
C PRO A 194 7.84 -14.30 -4.88
N GLY A 195 8.52 -13.16 -4.98
CA GLY A 195 9.87 -12.93 -4.48
C GLY A 195 9.86 -12.23 -3.12
N ALA A 196 10.73 -11.24 -2.96
CA ALA A 196 10.76 -10.45 -1.72
C ALA A 196 9.42 -9.74 -1.50
N ILE A 197 8.97 -9.73 -0.24
CA ILE A 197 7.77 -9.01 0.20
C ILE A 197 8.24 -7.81 1.02
N THR A 198 7.84 -6.62 0.60
CA THR A 198 8.18 -5.35 1.24
C THR A 198 6.91 -4.62 1.69
N VAL A 199 6.84 -4.30 2.97
CA VAL A 199 5.77 -3.49 3.56
C VAL A 199 6.01 -2.02 3.24
N LEU A 200 5.01 -1.37 2.65
CA LEU A 200 4.98 0.05 2.33
C LEU A 200 4.07 0.82 3.32
N PRO A 201 4.12 2.16 3.40
CA PRO A 201 3.28 2.92 4.33
C PRO A 201 1.77 2.66 4.17
N ASP A 202 1.33 2.33 2.96
CA ASP A 202 -0.06 2.17 2.56
C ASP A 202 -0.29 0.92 1.69
N GLY A 203 0.58 -0.10 1.80
CA GLY A 203 0.43 -1.31 1.01
C GLY A 203 1.55 -2.32 1.18
N ILE A 204 1.57 -3.31 0.29
CA ILE A 204 2.60 -4.34 0.22
C ILE A 204 3.08 -4.45 -1.22
N LYS A 205 4.39 -4.39 -1.39
CA LYS A 205 5.06 -4.67 -2.66
C LYS A 205 5.61 -6.09 -2.64
N VAL A 206 5.45 -6.79 -3.75
CA VAL A 206 5.88 -8.17 -3.95
C VAL A 206 6.65 -8.23 -5.26
N GLU A 207 7.90 -8.68 -5.21
CA GLU A 207 8.65 -9.02 -6.42
C GLU A 207 8.00 -10.22 -7.11
N VAL A 208 8.08 -10.28 -8.44
CA VAL A 208 7.61 -11.41 -9.24
C VAL A 208 8.80 -12.02 -9.94
N LYS A 209 9.13 -13.25 -9.58
CA LYS A 209 10.24 -14.02 -10.14
C LYS A 209 9.69 -14.96 -11.20
N THR A 210 10.35 -15.02 -12.35
CA THR A 210 10.07 -16.05 -13.35
C THR A 210 10.84 -17.32 -12.99
N ARG A 211 10.18 -18.47 -13.06
CA ARG A 211 10.80 -19.79 -12.88
C ARG A 211 11.58 -20.24 -14.11
#